data_AF-A0A7Y0Z4N7-F1
#
_entry.id   AF-A0A7Y0Z4N7-F1
#
_cell.length_a   1.000
_cell.length_b   1.000
_cell.length_c   1.000
_cell.angle_alpha   90.00
_cell.angle_beta   90.00
_cell.angle_gamma   90.00
#
_symmetry.space_group_name_H-M   'P 1'
#
loop_
_entity.id
_entity.type
_entity.pdbx_description
1 polymer ?
#
loop_
_entity_poly.entity_id
_entity_poly.type
_entity_poly.pdbx_seq_one_letter_code
_entity_poly.pdbx_strand_id
1 'polypeptide(L)'
;MEGVKEKLIVEVAECLRGRTDHEILEFYISTEKFARKYAVSYELEGPMHLVLDNSIIQSFKHRATKPNRDLQALSYTAFTRFVTGWSDRETYLAVTPVALYEHMGRRGNIKSADALSALEELRLFFADTGLRMTWIGFKSIEHLVSVLEAVHDDDVYLTQYFKRIEELSWKKDLEAPFGVLIPLGIAYREIPDDLPLKYFDPWYVKFVLTSRVERAIIKQSQHNPDALPIGSGPMADALADLNNFNKKGTLLGLGDVDMLQVCDGSRQYKQKAGYVLVGQTLDDTLSDVLRHRHSYVESAGVEFGTADTEHQIKGMVNFMFSKPFSEHQKRGDWIQPKYQDFMSAIVTACKKASTNSSHI
;
A
#
# COMPACT_ATOMS: atom_id res chain seq x y z
N MET A 1 -10.64 -23.86 -17.60
CA MET A 1 -10.27 -22.44 -17.72
C MET A 1 -10.95 -21.79 -18.94
N GLU A 2 -11.06 -22.47 -20.09
CA GLU A 2 -11.84 -22.07 -21.30
C GLU A 2 -13.37 -21.91 -21.12
N GLY A 3 -13.87 -21.79 -19.90
CA GLY A 3 -15.24 -21.30 -19.66
C GLY A 3 -15.25 -20.07 -18.77
N VAL A 4 -14.18 -19.87 -17.99
CA VAL A 4 -14.01 -18.71 -17.11
C VAL A 4 -13.48 -17.53 -17.93
N LYS A 5 -12.55 -17.79 -18.85
CA LYS A 5 -11.95 -16.80 -19.74
C LYS A 5 -12.98 -16.12 -20.64
N GLU A 6 -13.83 -16.90 -21.28
CA GLU A 6 -14.86 -16.46 -22.23
C GLU A 6 -15.92 -15.65 -21.52
N LYS A 7 -16.35 -16.11 -20.33
CA LYS A 7 -17.28 -15.36 -19.47
C LYS A 7 -16.71 -14.02 -19.06
N LEU A 8 -15.46 -13.97 -18.61
CA LEU A 8 -14.77 -12.73 -18.26
C LEU A 8 -14.71 -11.77 -19.46
N ILE A 9 -14.35 -12.28 -20.64
CA ILE A 9 -14.25 -11.46 -21.86
C ILE A 9 -15.59 -10.81 -22.20
N VAL A 10 -16.69 -11.56 -22.10
CA VAL A 10 -18.03 -11.05 -22.36
C VAL A 10 -18.43 -10.03 -21.28
N GLU A 11 -18.31 -10.39 -20.00
CA GLU A 11 -18.63 -9.51 -18.85
C GLU A 11 -17.91 -8.16 -18.98
N VAL A 12 -16.59 -8.16 -19.15
CA VAL A 12 -15.79 -6.94 -19.24
C VAL A 12 -16.12 -6.14 -20.50
N ALA A 13 -16.29 -6.79 -21.66
CA ALA A 13 -16.62 -6.07 -22.89
C ALA A 13 -18.02 -5.42 -22.83
N GLU A 14 -18.96 -6.01 -22.11
CA GLU A 14 -20.28 -5.42 -21.88
C GLU A 14 -20.21 -4.24 -20.91
N CYS A 15 -19.49 -4.37 -19.79
CA CYS A 15 -19.31 -3.28 -18.83
C CYS A 15 -18.58 -2.06 -19.41
N LEU A 16 -17.69 -2.26 -20.38
CA LEU A 16 -16.94 -1.20 -21.05
C LEU A 16 -17.63 -0.65 -22.31
N ARG A 17 -18.79 -1.18 -22.70
CA ARG A 17 -19.48 -0.73 -23.92
C ARG A 17 -19.85 0.75 -23.83
N GLY A 18 -19.50 1.52 -24.85
CA GLY A 18 -19.78 2.96 -24.92
C GLY A 18 -18.81 3.84 -24.12
N ARG A 19 -17.80 3.25 -23.48
CA ARG A 19 -16.67 3.99 -22.91
C ARG A 19 -15.73 4.44 -24.01
N THR A 20 -15.02 5.54 -23.74
CA THR A 20 -13.98 6.07 -24.62
C THR A 20 -12.72 5.20 -24.58
N ASP A 21 -11.89 5.26 -25.62
CA ASP A 21 -10.61 4.53 -25.64
C ASP A 21 -9.68 4.93 -24.47
N HIS A 22 -9.77 6.19 -24.01
CA HIS A 22 -9.03 6.65 -22.85
C HIS A 22 -9.50 5.96 -21.56
N GLU A 23 -10.80 5.89 -21.31
CA GLU A 23 -11.35 5.16 -20.15
C GLU A 23 -11.04 3.66 -20.22
N ILE A 24 -11.08 3.05 -21.42
CA ILE A 24 -10.73 1.64 -21.60
C ILE A 24 -9.24 1.40 -21.26
N LEU A 25 -8.36 2.33 -21.62
CA LEU A 25 -6.95 2.27 -21.26
C LEU A 25 -6.74 2.45 -19.74
N GLU A 26 -7.42 3.40 -19.11
CA GLU A 26 -7.37 3.59 -17.66
C GLU A 26 -7.84 2.35 -16.89
N PHE A 27 -8.92 1.71 -17.36
CA PHE A 27 -9.39 0.44 -16.82
C PHE A 27 -8.33 -0.66 -16.94
N TYR A 28 -7.71 -0.79 -18.11
CA TYR A 28 -6.67 -1.78 -18.35
C TYR A 28 -5.48 -1.59 -17.39
N ILE A 29 -4.96 -0.36 -17.31
CA ILE A 29 -3.80 -0.02 -16.46
C ILE A 29 -4.12 -0.30 -14.99
N SER A 30 -5.30 0.09 -14.52
CA SER A 30 -5.73 -0.11 -13.14
C SER A 30 -5.88 -1.60 -12.81
N THR A 31 -6.50 -2.37 -13.71
CA THR A 31 -6.68 -3.83 -13.55
C THR A 31 -5.33 -4.55 -13.52
N GLU A 32 -4.42 -4.18 -14.42
CA GLU A 32 -3.06 -4.71 -14.46
C GLU A 32 -2.31 -4.42 -13.15
N LYS A 33 -2.39 -3.19 -12.64
CA LYS A 33 -1.72 -2.78 -11.39
C LYS A 33 -2.12 -3.68 -10.22
N PHE A 34 -3.42 -3.96 -10.05
CA PHE A 34 -3.90 -4.85 -9.01
C PHE A 34 -3.48 -6.32 -9.23
N ALA A 35 -3.67 -6.84 -10.44
CA ALA A 35 -3.34 -8.22 -10.77
C ALA A 35 -1.83 -8.51 -10.64
N ARG A 36 -0.98 -7.58 -11.10
CA ARG A 36 0.47 -7.67 -10.96
C ARG A 36 0.89 -7.64 -9.49
N LYS A 37 0.31 -6.76 -8.68
CA LYS A 37 0.63 -6.69 -7.25
C LYS A 37 0.28 -8.00 -6.53
N TYR A 38 -0.90 -8.54 -6.83
CA TYR A 38 -1.32 -9.85 -6.32
C TYR A 38 -0.37 -10.98 -6.75
N ALA A 39 0.04 -11.00 -8.02
CA ALA A 39 0.96 -12.00 -8.55
C ALA A 39 2.36 -11.92 -7.91
N VAL A 40 2.89 -10.71 -7.66
CA VAL A 40 4.16 -10.54 -6.94
C VAL A 40 4.04 -11.04 -5.50
N SER A 41 2.93 -10.73 -4.83
CA SER A 41 2.71 -11.20 -3.45
C SER A 41 2.57 -12.72 -3.31
N TYR A 42 2.41 -13.44 -4.43
CA TYR A 42 2.31 -14.91 -4.43
C TYR A 42 3.58 -15.58 -3.93
N GLU A 43 4.71 -14.87 -3.98
CA GLU A 43 5.98 -15.26 -3.38
C GLU A 43 5.89 -15.55 -1.88
N LEU A 44 4.95 -14.92 -1.15
CA LEU A 44 4.74 -15.17 0.28
C LEU A 44 3.83 -16.38 0.55
N GLU A 45 3.88 -16.95 1.76
CA GLU A 45 3.14 -18.18 2.12
C GLU A 45 1.84 -17.87 2.88
N GLY A 46 0.84 -18.74 2.75
CA GLY A 46 -0.46 -18.62 3.43
C GLY A 46 -1.56 -17.97 2.58
N PRO A 47 -2.79 -17.88 3.11
CA PRO A 47 -3.90 -17.16 2.49
C PRO A 47 -3.59 -15.68 2.29
N MET A 48 -4.21 -15.05 1.29
CA MET A 48 -4.03 -13.63 0.97
C MET A 48 -5.19 -12.78 1.47
N HIS A 49 -4.87 -11.72 2.18
CA HIS A 49 -5.80 -10.71 2.66
C HIS A 49 -5.51 -9.43 1.89
N LEU A 50 -6.39 -9.10 0.97
CA LEU A 50 -6.31 -7.90 0.14
C LEU A 50 -6.77 -6.71 0.99
N VAL A 51 -5.82 -6.01 1.60
CA VAL A 51 -6.11 -4.90 2.50
C VAL A 51 -6.58 -3.72 1.67
N LEU A 52 -7.82 -3.31 1.89
CA LEU A 52 -8.48 -2.26 1.12
C LEU A 52 -8.10 -0.88 1.63
N ASP A 53 -7.46 -0.10 0.76
CA ASP A 53 -7.35 1.34 0.96
C ASP A 53 -8.71 2.03 0.82
N ASN A 54 -8.89 3.15 1.53
CA ASN A 54 -10.05 4.00 1.46
C ASN A 54 -10.31 4.50 0.03
N SER A 55 -9.28 4.70 -0.80
CA SER A 55 -9.46 5.07 -2.21
C SER A 55 -10.37 4.09 -2.97
N ILE A 56 -10.24 2.78 -2.72
CA ILE A 56 -11.07 1.72 -3.32
C ILE A 56 -12.46 1.72 -2.70
N ILE A 57 -12.55 1.83 -1.37
CA ILE A 57 -13.83 1.91 -0.66
C ILE A 57 -14.69 3.06 -1.21
N GLN A 58 -14.09 4.25 -1.38
CA GLN A 58 -14.78 5.42 -1.96
C GLN A 58 -15.21 5.18 -3.40
N SER A 59 -14.45 4.40 -4.18
CA SER A 59 -14.84 4.06 -5.55
C SER A 59 -16.09 3.21 -5.61
N PHE A 60 -16.19 2.17 -4.77
CA PHE A 60 -17.43 1.38 -4.67
C PHE A 60 -18.59 2.17 -4.08
N LYS A 61 -18.36 2.96 -3.03
CA LYS A 61 -19.38 3.81 -2.39
C LYS A 61 -20.05 4.77 -3.37
N HIS A 62 -19.26 5.35 -4.29
CA HIS A 62 -19.72 6.40 -5.18
C HIS A 62 -19.88 5.98 -6.64
N ARG A 63 -19.73 4.68 -6.98
CA ARG A 63 -19.80 4.17 -8.36
C ARG A 63 -21.08 4.59 -9.09
N ALA A 64 -22.23 4.52 -8.42
CA ALA A 64 -23.52 4.85 -9.02
C ALA A 64 -23.69 6.35 -9.38
N THR A 65 -22.87 7.23 -8.80
CA THR A 65 -23.01 8.69 -8.97
C THR A 65 -21.82 9.36 -9.65
N LYS A 66 -20.68 8.67 -9.78
CA LYS A 66 -19.44 9.24 -10.33
C LYS A 66 -18.83 8.29 -11.37
N PRO A 67 -18.84 8.64 -12.67
CA PRO A 67 -18.35 7.76 -13.74
C PRO A 67 -16.90 7.27 -13.60
N ASN A 68 -15.99 8.12 -13.11
CA ASN A 68 -14.60 7.71 -12.85
C ASN A 68 -14.52 6.68 -11.70
N ARG A 69 -15.30 6.88 -10.63
CA ARG A 69 -15.36 5.94 -9.51
C ARG A 69 -15.95 4.59 -9.93
N ASP A 70 -16.91 4.61 -10.83
CA ASP A 70 -17.44 3.41 -11.46
C ASP A 70 -16.36 2.65 -12.23
N LEU A 71 -15.60 3.32 -13.10
CA LEU A 71 -14.50 2.71 -13.85
C LEU A 71 -13.43 2.08 -12.94
N GLN A 72 -13.10 2.76 -11.84
CA GLN A 72 -12.16 2.24 -10.82
C GLN A 72 -12.71 1.01 -10.10
N ALA A 73 -14.00 1.02 -9.72
CA ALA A 73 -14.66 -0.13 -9.10
C ALA A 73 -14.78 -1.31 -10.06
N LEU A 74 -15.06 -1.05 -11.34
CA LEU A 74 -15.05 -2.06 -12.41
C LEU A 74 -13.67 -2.69 -12.58
N SER A 75 -12.61 -1.88 -12.60
CA SER A 75 -11.22 -2.36 -12.70
C SER A 75 -10.87 -3.29 -11.53
N TYR A 76 -11.22 -2.91 -10.31
CA TYR A 76 -11.00 -3.74 -9.13
C TYR A 76 -11.84 -5.03 -9.18
N THR A 77 -13.10 -4.94 -9.61
CA THR A 77 -13.98 -6.10 -9.77
C THR A 77 -13.44 -7.08 -10.82
N ALA A 78 -12.97 -6.59 -11.97
CA ALA A 78 -12.32 -7.41 -12.99
C ALA A 78 -11.05 -8.09 -12.45
N PHE A 79 -10.24 -7.38 -11.67
CA PHE A 79 -9.12 -7.97 -10.94
C PHE A 79 -9.59 -9.08 -9.99
N THR A 80 -10.68 -8.92 -9.24
CA THR A 80 -11.15 -10.01 -8.35
C THR A 80 -11.55 -11.28 -9.11
N ARG A 81 -11.90 -11.19 -10.41
CA ARG A 81 -12.10 -12.37 -11.27
C ARG A 81 -10.82 -13.14 -11.54
N PHE A 82 -9.66 -12.47 -11.61
CA PHE A 82 -8.36 -13.15 -11.65
C PHE A 82 -8.17 -14.00 -10.39
N VAL A 83 -8.45 -13.41 -9.22
CA VAL A 83 -8.35 -14.09 -7.93
C VAL A 83 -9.28 -15.29 -7.86
N THR A 84 -10.55 -15.16 -8.25
CA THR A 84 -11.52 -16.25 -8.13
C THR A 84 -11.42 -17.30 -9.25
N GLY A 85 -10.85 -16.93 -10.40
CA GLY A 85 -10.88 -17.74 -11.63
C GLY A 85 -9.56 -18.39 -12.03
N TRP A 86 -8.42 -17.77 -11.69
CA TRP A 86 -7.08 -18.23 -12.09
C TRP A 86 -6.22 -18.62 -10.88
N SER A 87 -6.38 -17.92 -9.75
CA SER A 87 -5.62 -18.20 -8.55
C SER A 87 -6.18 -19.40 -7.79
N ASP A 88 -5.28 -20.21 -7.24
CA ASP A 88 -5.58 -21.33 -6.35
C ASP A 88 -5.43 -20.98 -4.87
N ARG A 89 -5.12 -19.71 -4.57
CA ARG A 89 -4.85 -19.25 -3.22
C ARG A 89 -6.11 -18.71 -2.58
N GLU A 90 -6.38 -19.21 -1.38
CA GLU A 90 -7.46 -18.69 -0.54
C GLU A 90 -7.24 -17.19 -0.31
N THR A 91 -8.24 -16.40 -0.70
CA THR A 91 -8.12 -14.94 -0.73
C THR A 91 -9.36 -14.26 -0.15
N TYR A 92 -9.11 -13.22 0.63
CA TYR A 92 -10.10 -12.42 1.35
C TYR A 92 -9.92 -10.94 1.01
N LEU A 93 -11.02 -10.20 0.99
CA LEU A 93 -10.96 -8.75 1.12
C LEU A 93 -10.81 -8.41 2.60
N ALA A 94 -9.89 -7.53 2.95
CA ALA A 94 -9.62 -7.19 4.33
C ALA A 94 -9.74 -5.69 4.57
N VAL A 95 -10.37 -5.32 5.68
CA VAL A 95 -10.53 -3.91 6.09
C VAL A 95 -9.86 -3.71 7.44
N THR A 96 -9.11 -2.61 7.55
CA THR A 96 -8.47 -2.19 8.79
C THR A 96 -9.36 -1.23 9.59
N PRO A 97 -9.10 -1.03 10.89
CA PRO A 97 -9.82 -0.06 11.69
C PRO A 97 -9.69 1.36 11.15
N VAL A 98 -8.54 1.72 10.58
CA VAL A 98 -8.31 3.06 10.00
C VAL A 98 -9.15 3.27 8.73
N ALA A 99 -9.18 2.29 7.81
CA ALA A 99 -10.01 2.37 6.63
C ALA A 99 -11.51 2.51 6.99
N LEU A 100 -11.95 1.79 8.04
CA LEU A 100 -13.32 1.92 8.55
C LEU A 100 -13.57 3.30 9.20
N TYR A 101 -12.65 3.78 10.03
CA TYR A 101 -12.70 5.09 10.66
C TYR A 101 -12.82 6.22 9.62
N GLU A 102 -12.05 6.14 8.54
CA GLU A 102 -12.12 7.10 7.44
C GLU A 102 -13.45 7.01 6.67
N HIS A 103 -13.92 5.80 6.37
CA HIS A 103 -15.23 5.58 5.73
C HIS A 103 -16.38 6.16 6.55
N MET A 104 -16.29 6.04 7.88
CA MET A 104 -17.24 6.60 8.85
C MET A 104 -17.12 8.11 9.04
N GLY A 105 -16.20 8.77 8.33
CA GLY A 105 -16.06 10.23 8.31
C GLY A 105 -15.16 10.82 9.38
N ARG A 106 -14.27 10.02 9.98
CA ARG A 106 -13.22 10.47 10.93
C ARG A 106 -13.77 11.22 12.14
N ARG A 107 -14.78 10.62 12.78
CA ARG A 107 -15.44 11.18 13.97
C ARG A 107 -15.15 10.34 15.21
N GLY A 108 -15.03 10.99 16.36
CA GLY A 108 -14.98 10.33 17.66
C GLY A 108 -16.35 9.85 18.14
N ASN A 109 -16.40 9.25 19.34
CA ASN A 109 -17.63 8.75 19.99
C ASN A 109 -18.42 7.74 19.16
N ILE A 110 -17.72 6.86 18.43
CA ILE A 110 -18.34 5.79 17.64
C ILE A 110 -18.93 4.73 18.56
N LYS A 111 -20.20 4.34 18.34
CA LYS A 111 -20.86 3.27 19.09
C LYS A 111 -20.82 1.95 18.33
N SER A 112 -21.06 0.85 19.03
CA SER A 112 -21.11 -0.50 18.44
C SER A 112 -22.09 -0.61 17.27
N ALA A 113 -23.25 0.07 17.35
CA ALA A 113 -24.24 0.10 16.27
C ALA A 113 -23.73 0.83 15.02
N ASP A 114 -23.02 1.96 15.19
CA ASP A 114 -22.41 2.67 14.07
C ASP A 114 -21.34 1.81 13.40
N ALA A 115 -20.49 1.15 14.19
CA ALA A 115 -19.43 0.29 13.70
C ALA A 115 -19.99 -0.93 12.93
N LEU A 116 -21.02 -1.60 13.47
CA LEU A 116 -21.68 -2.71 12.81
C LEU A 116 -22.32 -2.29 11.49
N SER A 117 -23.05 -1.18 11.47
CA SER A 117 -23.67 -0.65 10.26
C SER A 117 -22.64 -0.35 9.17
N ALA A 118 -21.48 0.20 9.55
CA ALA A 118 -20.40 0.49 8.60
C ALA A 118 -19.80 -0.80 8.01
N LEU A 119 -19.62 -1.85 8.82
CA LEU A 119 -19.13 -3.15 8.33
C LEU A 119 -20.13 -3.82 7.37
N GLU A 120 -21.43 -3.73 7.67
CA GLU A 120 -22.50 -4.24 6.81
C GLU A 120 -22.56 -3.48 5.48
N GLU A 121 -22.42 -2.15 5.52
CA GLU A 121 -22.36 -1.31 4.32
C GLU A 121 -21.17 -1.70 3.42
N LEU A 122 -19.97 -1.89 4.00
CA LEU A 122 -18.81 -2.34 3.23
C LEU A 122 -19.04 -3.72 2.60
N ARG A 123 -19.68 -4.66 3.31
CA ARG A 123 -20.04 -5.96 2.73
C ARG A 123 -20.94 -5.85 1.51
N LEU A 124 -21.91 -4.92 1.55
CA LEU A 124 -22.80 -4.67 0.42
C LEU A 124 -22.04 -4.06 -0.77
N PHE A 125 -21.12 -3.12 -0.51
CA PHE A 125 -20.31 -2.51 -1.57
C PHE A 125 -19.49 -3.53 -2.35
N PHE A 126 -18.89 -4.50 -1.67
CA PHE A 126 -17.99 -5.47 -2.29
C PHE A 126 -18.66 -6.81 -2.65
N ALA A 127 -19.99 -6.90 -2.58
CA ALA A 127 -20.72 -8.14 -2.85
C ALA A 127 -20.42 -8.73 -4.24
N ASP A 128 -20.25 -7.88 -5.25
CA ASP A 128 -20.02 -8.28 -6.65
C ASP A 128 -18.61 -8.82 -6.91
N THR A 129 -17.68 -8.72 -5.94
CA THR A 129 -16.30 -9.19 -6.10
C THR A 129 -16.16 -10.70 -6.04
N GLY A 130 -17.13 -11.40 -5.44
CA GLY A 130 -17.06 -12.85 -5.21
C GLY A 130 -16.04 -13.26 -4.13
N LEU A 131 -15.43 -12.30 -3.42
CA LEU A 131 -14.49 -12.53 -2.33
C LEU A 131 -15.16 -12.31 -0.98
N ARG A 132 -14.80 -13.14 0.01
CA ARG A 132 -15.29 -12.96 1.39
C ARG A 132 -14.57 -11.78 2.03
N MET A 133 -15.31 -10.98 2.79
CA MET A 133 -14.71 -9.93 3.63
C MET A 133 -14.28 -10.48 4.99
N THR A 134 -13.07 -10.11 5.40
CA THR A 134 -12.48 -10.34 6.70
C THR A 134 -12.02 -9.02 7.30
N TRP A 135 -11.65 -9.06 8.58
CA TRP A 135 -11.27 -7.88 9.34
C TRP A 135 -9.90 -8.07 9.98
N ILE A 136 -9.11 -7.00 10.01
CA ILE A 136 -7.76 -7.01 10.59
C ILE A 136 -7.76 -6.11 11.83
N GLY A 137 -7.04 -6.51 12.88
CA GLY A 137 -6.77 -5.64 14.03
C GLY A 137 -7.82 -5.65 15.15
N PHE A 138 -8.95 -6.36 14.99
CA PHE A 138 -9.94 -6.51 16.05
C PHE A 138 -10.57 -7.91 16.08
N LYS A 139 -11.26 -8.23 17.19
CA LYS A 139 -11.78 -9.59 17.49
C LYS A 139 -13.29 -9.63 17.77
N SER A 140 -13.89 -8.48 18.10
CA SER A 140 -15.32 -8.31 18.33
C SER A 140 -15.71 -6.86 18.01
N ILE A 141 -17.00 -6.56 17.98
CA ILE A 141 -17.49 -5.18 17.76
C ILE A 141 -17.09 -4.26 18.91
N GLU A 142 -17.12 -4.76 20.15
CA GLU A 142 -16.71 -4.01 21.34
C GLU A 142 -15.22 -3.68 21.29
N HIS A 143 -14.39 -4.65 20.87
CA HIS A 143 -12.96 -4.41 20.66
C HIS A 143 -12.75 -3.39 19.52
N LEU A 144 -13.50 -3.49 18.43
CA LEU A 144 -13.43 -2.53 17.33
C LEU A 144 -13.72 -1.10 17.80
N VAL A 145 -14.73 -0.87 18.63
CA VAL A 145 -15.04 0.46 19.17
C VAL A 145 -13.85 1.04 19.95
N SER A 146 -13.22 0.23 20.80
CA SER A 146 -12.01 0.65 21.54
C SER A 146 -10.84 0.96 20.60
N VAL A 147 -10.65 0.17 19.54
CA VAL A 147 -9.59 0.41 18.55
C VAL A 147 -9.88 1.68 17.73
N LEU A 148 -11.13 1.93 17.36
CA LEU A 148 -11.52 3.16 16.65
C LEU A 148 -11.31 4.41 17.51
N GLU A 149 -11.51 4.32 18.83
CA GLU A 149 -11.18 5.38 19.77
C GLU A 149 -9.66 5.65 19.79
N ALA A 150 -8.84 4.59 19.83
CA ALA A 150 -7.38 4.71 19.74
C ALA A 150 -6.92 5.35 18.41
N VAL A 151 -7.53 4.96 17.28
CA VAL A 151 -7.27 5.58 15.96
C VAL A 151 -7.65 7.06 15.96
N HIS A 152 -8.79 7.42 16.56
CA HIS A 152 -9.24 8.81 16.66
C HIS A 152 -8.28 9.67 17.49
N ASP A 153 -7.85 9.16 18.65
CA ASP A 153 -6.91 9.86 19.52
C ASP A 153 -5.58 10.12 18.80
N ASP A 154 -5.08 9.13 18.07
CA ASP A 154 -3.87 9.27 17.25
C ASP A 154 -4.09 10.26 16.10
N ASP A 155 -5.23 10.26 15.39
CA ASP A 155 -5.56 11.23 14.35
C ASP A 155 -5.47 12.68 14.88
N VAL A 156 -6.08 12.92 16.05
CA VAL A 156 -6.06 14.24 16.69
C VAL A 156 -4.63 14.64 17.06
N TYR A 157 -3.88 13.75 17.72
CA TYR A 157 -2.49 14.01 18.10
C TYR A 157 -1.60 14.26 16.89
N LEU A 158 -1.62 13.35 15.91
CA LEU A 158 -0.79 13.42 14.70
C LEU A 158 -1.13 14.66 13.87
N THR A 159 -2.40 15.03 13.75
CA THR A 159 -2.80 16.27 13.07
C THR A 159 -2.14 17.50 13.70
N GLN A 160 -2.09 17.59 15.03
CA GLN A 160 -1.42 18.70 15.72
C GLN A 160 0.10 18.62 15.60
N TYR A 161 0.66 17.42 15.73
CA TYR A 161 2.10 17.19 15.68
C TYR A 161 2.68 17.50 14.29
N PHE A 162 2.05 17.00 13.22
CA PHE A 162 2.46 17.31 11.84
C PHE A 162 2.38 18.80 11.52
N LYS A 163 1.34 19.51 12.01
CA LYS A 163 1.26 20.98 11.83
C LYS A 163 2.43 21.68 12.48
N ARG A 164 2.75 21.32 13.71
CA ARG A 164 3.90 21.88 14.43
C ARG A 164 5.20 21.66 13.66
N ILE A 165 5.39 20.47 13.09
CA ILE A 165 6.56 20.15 12.26
C ILE A 165 6.61 21.01 10.99
N GLU A 166 5.48 21.28 10.34
CA GLU A 166 5.43 22.13 9.14
C GLU A 166 5.67 23.62 9.41
N GLU A 167 5.30 24.10 10.60
CA GLU A 167 5.50 25.49 11.01
C GLU A 167 6.98 25.80 11.37
N LEU A 168 7.80 24.77 11.60
CA LEU A 168 9.23 24.94 11.87
C LEU A 168 10.01 25.31 10.61
N SER A 169 11.00 26.19 10.77
CA SER A 169 12.03 26.36 9.75
C SER A 169 13.00 25.20 9.79
N TRP A 170 13.17 24.56 8.65
CA TRP A 170 14.08 23.43 8.44
C TRP A 170 15.35 23.85 7.70
N LYS A 171 15.59 25.16 7.55
CA LYS A 171 16.85 25.67 7.03
C LYS A 171 17.97 25.29 8.00
N LYS A 172 18.93 24.51 7.53
CA LYS A 172 20.10 24.08 8.29
C LYS A 172 21.36 24.44 7.51
N ASP A 173 22.43 24.72 8.23
CA ASP A 173 23.76 24.68 7.64
C ASP A 173 24.20 23.22 7.53
N LEU A 174 24.59 22.81 6.32
CA LEU A 174 24.95 21.42 6.03
C LEU A 174 26.46 21.23 5.90
N GLU A 175 27.27 22.27 6.11
CA GLU A 175 28.72 22.13 6.13
C GLU A 175 29.19 21.20 7.24
N ALA A 176 30.14 20.31 6.92
CA ALA A 176 30.83 19.46 7.90
C ALA A 176 32.36 19.53 7.66
N PRO A 177 33.19 19.28 8.69
CA PRO A 177 34.65 19.27 8.54
C PRO A 177 35.17 18.32 7.46
N PHE A 178 34.42 17.24 7.21
CA PHE A 178 34.65 16.30 6.11
C PHE A 178 33.32 15.98 5.42
N GLY A 179 33.05 16.65 4.29
CA GLY A 179 31.85 16.42 3.48
C GLY A 179 30.64 17.26 3.92
N VAL A 180 29.45 16.67 3.80
CA VAL A 180 28.16 17.35 4.02
C VAL A 180 27.37 16.60 5.08
N LEU A 181 26.75 17.32 6.01
CA LEU A 181 25.81 16.75 6.97
C LEU A 181 24.63 16.13 6.23
N ILE A 182 24.32 14.87 6.54
CA ILE A 182 23.24 14.13 5.87
C ILE A 182 21.88 14.60 6.43
N PRO A 183 21.01 15.21 5.60
CA PRO A 183 19.69 15.70 6.03
C PRO A 183 18.83 14.65 6.73
N LEU A 184 18.87 13.38 6.28
CA LEU A 184 18.16 12.27 6.92
C LEU A 184 18.58 12.10 8.39
N GLY A 185 19.89 12.16 8.66
CA GLY A 185 20.43 11.98 10.01
C GLY A 185 20.03 13.13 10.95
N ILE A 186 19.86 14.34 10.41
CA ILE A 186 19.33 15.49 11.16
C ILE A 186 17.84 15.27 11.42
N ALA A 187 17.06 15.00 10.38
CA ALA A 187 15.62 14.78 10.47
C ALA A 187 15.25 13.67 11.47
N TYR A 188 15.98 12.55 11.44
CA TYR A 188 15.74 11.41 12.32
C TYR A 188 15.94 11.71 13.80
N ARG A 189 16.84 12.65 14.14
CA ARG A 189 17.09 13.07 15.54
C ARG A 189 16.04 14.05 16.07
N GLU A 190 15.40 14.80 15.18
CA GLU A 190 14.41 15.83 15.54
C GLU A 190 13.04 15.22 15.87
N ILE A 191 12.76 14.02 15.36
CA ILE A 191 11.53 13.27 15.68
C ILE A 191 11.80 12.30 16.85
N PRO A 192 11.05 12.38 17.97
CA PRO A 192 11.19 11.44 19.09
C PRO A 192 10.88 10.00 18.70
N ASP A 193 11.55 9.05 19.34
CA ASP A 193 11.28 7.61 19.16
C ASP A 193 9.99 7.16 19.89
N ASP A 194 9.60 7.87 20.94
CA ASP A 194 8.53 7.52 21.87
C ASP A 194 7.27 8.37 21.68
N LEU A 195 6.80 8.48 20.43
CA LEU A 195 5.52 9.15 20.15
C LEU A 195 4.38 8.49 20.96
N PRO A 196 3.53 9.25 21.68
CA PRO A 196 2.49 8.74 22.58
C PRO A 196 1.25 8.27 21.80
N LEU A 197 1.46 7.31 20.89
CA LEU A 197 0.44 6.75 20.01
C LEU A 197 -0.22 5.52 20.64
N LYS A 198 -1.51 5.34 20.39
CA LYS A 198 -2.33 4.26 20.93
C LYS A 198 -2.59 3.15 19.92
N TYR A 199 -2.66 3.48 18.64
CA TYR A 199 -2.94 2.55 17.56
C TYR A 199 -1.74 2.41 16.61
N PHE A 200 -1.21 3.53 16.13
CA PHE A 200 -0.11 3.52 15.17
C PHE A 200 1.21 3.15 15.85
N ASP A 201 2.00 2.33 15.18
CA ASP A 201 3.36 2.05 15.62
C ASP A 201 4.25 3.31 15.43
N PRO A 202 4.88 3.82 16.50
CA PRO A 202 5.72 5.03 16.46
C PRO A 202 6.83 4.97 15.42
N TRP A 203 7.37 3.78 15.12
CA TRP A 203 8.44 3.62 14.15
C TRP A 203 7.97 4.01 12.74
N TYR A 204 6.80 3.55 12.31
CA TYR A 204 6.27 3.87 10.98
C TYR A 204 5.91 5.35 10.85
N VAL A 205 5.34 5.94 11.91
CA VAL A 205 5.03 7.38 11.94
C VAL A 205 6.31 8.22 11.90
N LYS A 206 7.31 7.88 12.72
CA LYS A 206 8.63 8.54 12.72
C LYS A 206 9.30 8.44 11.36
N PHE A 207 9.21 7.28 10.71
CA PHE A 207 9.81 7.07 9.40
C PHE A 207 9.24 8.03 8.34
N VAL A 208 7.92 8.15 8.27
CA VAL A 208 7.25 9.08 7.34
C VAL A 208 7.56 10.54 7.66
N LEU A 209 7.51 10.92 8.94
CA LEU A 209 7.84 12.28 9.39
C LEU A 209 9.29 12.66 9.08
N THR A 210 10.21 11.73 9.29
CA THR A 210 11.64 11.91 9.03
C THR A 210 11.87 12.21 7.55
N SER A 211 11.23 11.47 6.64
CA SER A 211 11.30 11.75 5.20
C SER A 211 10.72 13.12 4.83
N ARG A 212 9.63 13.54 5.50
CA ARG A 212 9.04 14.88 5.30
C ARG A 212 10.00 15.99 5.72
N VAL A 213 10.60 15.85 6.90
CA VAL A 213 11.57 16.82 7.44
C VAL A 213 12.84 16.84 6.59
N GLU A 214 13.35 15.68 6.16
CA GLU A 214 14.49 15.59 5.26
C GLU A 214 14.27 16.41 3.98
N ARG A 215 13.11 16.21 3.34
CA ARG A 215 12.73 16.96 2.14
C ARG A 215 12.64 18.47 2.41
N ALA A 216 12.12 18.87 3.56
CA ALA A 216 12.07 20.28 3.96
C ALA A 216 13.48 20.87 4.16
N ILE A 217 14.39 20.14 4.81
CA ILE A 217 15.80 20.54 4.97
C ILE A 217 16.45 20.73 3.60
N ILE A 218 16.30 19.76 2.70
CA ILE A 218 16.85 19.82 1.34
C ILE A 218 16.33 21.06 0.61
N LYS A 219 15.02 21.28 0.59
CA LYS A 219 14.42 22.44 -0.11
C LYS A 219 14.84 23.78 0.48
N GLN A 220 14.98 23.88 1.80
CA GLN A 220 15.27 25.15 2.49
C GLN A 220 16.77 25.46 2.62
N SER A 221 17.66 24.50 2.32
CA SER A 221 19.11 24.62 2.57
C SER A 221 19.97 24.59 1.29
N GLN A 222 19.37 24.76 0.11
CA GLN A 222 20.03 24.73 -1.21
C GLN A 222 20.99 25.91 -1.50
N HIS A 223 21.35 26.71 -0.51
CA HIS A 223 21.99 28.01 -0.73
C HIS A 223 23.52 27.97 -0.83
N ASN A 224 24.15 26.83 -0.50
CA ASN A 224 25.60 26.68 -0.51
C ASN A 224 26.05 25.68 -1.61
N PRO A 225 26.77 26.13 -2.65
CA PRO A 225 27.29 25.26 -3.71
C PRO A 225 28.25 24.17 -3.20
N ASP A 226 28.97 24.42 -2.10
CA ASP A 226 29.97 23.50 -1.56
C ASP A 226 29.37 22.50 -0.54
N ALA A 227 28.13 22.73 -0.11
CA ALA A 227 27.39 21.88 0.82
C ALA A 227 25.99 21.53 0.30
N LEU A 228 25.93 21.07 -0.96
CA LEU A 228 24.67 20.69 -1.59
C LEU A 228 23.99 19.54 -0.81
N PRO A 229 22.69 19.66 -0.47
CA PRO A 229 21.99 18.62 0.26
C PRO A 229 21.95 17.31 -0.54
N ILE A 230 22.32 16.20 0.11
CA ILE A 230 22.20 14.85 -0.44
C ILE A 230 20.97 14.19 0.17
N GLY A 231 19.94 13.95 -0.65
CA GLY A 231 18.73 13.25 -0.22
C GLY A 231 18.87 11.73 -0.27
N SER A 232 18.02 11.06 0.50
CA SER A 232 17.90 9.59 0.56
C SER A 232 17.26 8.97 -0.69
N GLY A 233 16.82 9.79 -1.64
CA GLY A 233 16.34 9.37 -2.95
C GLY A 233 14.82 9.15 -3.05
N PRO A 234 14.35 8.52 -4.14
CA PRO A 234 12.95 8.49 -4.53
C PRO A 234 11.99 7.88 -3.49
N MET A 235 12.45 6.93 -2.68
CA MET A 235 11.62 6.32 -1.64
C MET A 235 11.31 7.31 -0.51
N ALA A 236 12.29 8.10 -0.07
CA ALA A 236 12.07 9.13 0.93
C ALA A 236 11.12 10.21 0.40
N ASP A 237 11.23 10.53 -0.90
CA ASP A 237 10.27 11.41 -1.55
C ASP A 237 8.85 10.84 -1.52
N ALA A 238 8.67 9.59 -1.97
CA ALA A 238 7.35 8.95 -1.95
C ALA A 238 6.76 8.85 -0.53
N LEU A 239 7.59 8.55 0.48
CA LEU A 239 7.17 8.55 1.90
C LEU A 239 6.71 9.92 2.37
N ALA A 240 7.44 10.98 2.01
CA ALA A 240 7.07 12.35 2.37
C ALA A 240 5.76 12.82 1.73
N ASP A 241 5.35 12.21 0.61
CA ASP A 241 4.09 12.48 -0.09
C ASP A 241 2.89 11.69 0.45
N LEU A 242 3.09 10.67 1.31
CA LEU A 242 2.00 9.86 1.87
C LEU A 242 1.03 10.65 2.75
N ASN A 243 1.48 11.76 3.32
CA ASN A 243 0.64 12.58 4.19
C ASN A 243 0.63 14.02 3.71
N ASN A 244 -0.54 14.65 3.80
CA ASN A 244 -0.69 16.06 3.48
C ASN A 244 -1.84 16.68 4.29
N PHE A 245 -1.96 18.01 4.29
CA PHE A 245 -3.09 18.68 4.89
C PHE A 245 -4.14 19.03 3.84
N ASN A 246 -5.42 18.79 4.17
CA ASN A 246 -6.51 19.36 3.38
C ASN A 246 -6.60 20.89 3.63
N LYS A 247 -7.41 21.59 2.83
CA LYS A 247 -7.63 23.05 2.98
C LYS A 247 -8.19 23.47 4.35
N LYS A 248 -8.74 22.54 5.14
CA LYS A 248 -9.27 22.77 6.49
C LYS A 248 -8.23 22.45 7.57
N GLY A 249 -7.01 22.08 7.19
CA GLY A 249 -5.93 21.72 8.12
C GLY A 249 -6.13 20.35 8.79
N THR A 250 -6.87 19.42 8.19
CA THR A 250 -6.91 18.01 8.66
C THR A 250 -5.82 17.21 7.95
N LEU A 251 -5.11 16.35 8.69
CA LEU A 251 -4.12 15.44 8.14
C LEU A 251 -4.78 14.35 7.27
N LEU A 252 -4.39 14.26 6.02
CA LEU A 252 -4.74 13.20 5.08
C LEU A 252 -3.64 12.12 5.07
N GLY A 253 -3.99 10.92 4.64
CA GLY A 253 -3.05 9.79 4.49
C GLY A 253 -2.82 8.96 5.75
N LEU A 254 -3.73 9.01 6.74
CA LEU A 254 -3.65 8.10 7.88
C LEU A 254 -3.85 6.65 7.43
N GLY A 255 -4.77 6.42 6.49
CA GLY A 255 -4.92 5.13 5.81
C GLY A 255 -3.64 4.66 5.13
N ASP A 256 -2.86 5.58 4.55
CA ASP A 256 -1.62 5.25 3.85
C ASP A 256 -0.52 4.78 4.82
N VAL A 257 -0.40 5.45 5.97
CA VAL A 257 0.50 5.03 7.07
C VAL A 257 0.04 3.69 7.66
N ASP A 258 -1.28 3.50 7.82
CA ASP A 258 -1.86 2.24 8.29
C ASP A 258 -1.53 1.08 7.33
N MET A 259 -1.70 1.31 6.04
CA MET A 259 -1.36 0.37 4.98
C MET A 259 0.13 0.04 4.98
N LEU A 260 0.99 1.02 5.19
CA LEU A 260 2.43 0.82 5.32
C LEU A 260 2.77 -0.09 6.53
N GLN A 261 2.19 0.15 7.71
CA GLN A 261 2.49 -0.65 8.90
C GLN A 261 1.95 -2.09 8.84
N VAL A 262 0.79 -2.29 8.23
CA VAL A 262 0.15 -3.62 8.16
C VAL A 262 0.63 -4.44 6.97
N CYS A 263 0.95 -3.81 5.84
CA CYS A 263 1.34 -4.51 4.61
C CYS A 263 2.85 -4.60 4.38
N ASP A 264 3.68 -4.20 5.35
CA ASP A 264 5.13 -4.31 5.25
C ASP A 264 5.59 -5.77 5.07
N GLY A 265 6.15 -6.09 3.91
CA GLY A 265 6.58 -7.45 3.56
C GLY A 265 7.72 -7.95 4.45
N SER A 266 8.63 -7.06 4.86
CA SER A 266 9.75 -7.42 5.74
C SER A 266 9.26 -7.84 7.13
N ARG A 267 8.26 -7.14 7.65
CA ARG A 267 7.61 -7.49 8.92
C ARG A 267 6.88 -8.82 8.82
N GLN A 268 6.09 -9.00 7.76
CA GLN A 268 5.32 -10.23 7.54
C GLN A 268 6.22 -11.46 7.37
N TYR A 269 7.33 -11.33 6.66
CA TYR A 269 8.33 -12.39 6.50
C TYR A 269 8.93 -12.84 7.83
N LYS A 270 9.23 -11.89 8.73
CA LYS A 270 9.76 -12.19 10.07
C LYS A 270 8.71 -12.80 11.00
N GLN A 271 7.47 -12.31 10.96
CA GLN A 271 6.41 -12.73 11.88
C GLN A 271 5.80 -14.08 11.51
N LYS A 272 5.77 -14.46 10.22
CA LYS A 272 5.19 -15.71 9.73
C LYS A 272 3.79 -15.96 10.29
N ALA A 273 2.90 -14.98 10.19
CA ALA A 273 1.56 -15.00 10.78
C ALA A 273 0.61 -16.07 10.20
N GLY A 274 1.05 -16.84 9.20
CA GLY A 274 0.25 -17.85 8.50
C GLY A 274 -0.68 -17.28 7.43
N TYR A 275 -0.64 -15.97 7.18
CA TYR A 275 -1.37 -15.26 6.12
C TYR A 275 -0.54 -14.07 5.62
N VAL A 276 -0.93 -13.53 4.46
CA VAL A 276 -0.27 -12.41 3.79
C VAL A 276 -1.23 -11.23 3.69
N LEU A 277 -0.81 -10.06 4.14
CA LEU A 277 -1.48 -8.78 3.98
C LEU A 277 -0.93 -8.08 2.73
N VAL A 278 -1.78 -7.93 1.72
CA VAL A 278 -1.44 -7.31 0.44
C VAL A 278 -2.24 -6.02 0.28
N GLY A 279 -1.58 -4.87 0.44
CA GLY A 279 -2.24 -3.59 0.31
C GLY A 279 -2.74 -3.32 -1.10
N GLN A 280 -4.01 -3.01 -1.29
CA GLN A 280 -4.62 -2.63 -2.56
C GLN A 280 -4.97 -1.14 -2.52
N THR A 281 -4.48 -0.36 -3.48
CA THR A 281 -4.70 1.09 -3.53
C THR A 281 -4.76 1.59 -4.98
N LEU A 282 -5.57 2.62 -5.21
CA LEU A 282 -5.59 3.40 -6.45
C LEU A 282 -4.57 4.54 -6.43
N ASP A 283 -3.97 4.86 -5.27
CA ASP A 283 -2.92 5.86 -5.13
C ASP A 283 -1.59 5.31 -5.68
N ASP A 284 -0.95 6.07 -6.56
CA ASP A 284 0.33 5.69 -7.17
C ASP A 284 1.50 5.82 -6.20
N THR A 285 1.50 6.88 -5.38
CA THR A 285 2.53 7.12 -4.35
C THR A 285 2.51 6.01 -3.30
N LEU A 286 1.35 5.68 -2.74
CA LEU A 286 1.25 4.57 -1.79
C LEU A 286 1.60 3.23 -2.45
N SER A 287 1.18 3.02 -3.70
CA SER A 287 1.55 1.80 -4.44
C SER A 287 3.06 1.66 -4.59
N ASP A 288 3.77 2.74 -4.89
CA ASP A 288 5.22 2.76 -5.03
C ASP A 288 5.93 2.52 -3.69
N VAL A 289 5.50 3.18 -2.60
CA VAL A 289 6.04 2.94 -1.25
C VAL A 289 5.84 1.47 -0.86
N LEU A 290 4.63 0.93 -1.03
CA LEU A 290 4.34 -0.46 -0.71
C LEU A 290 5.19 -1.41 -1.57
N ARG A 291 5.43 -1.11 -2.84
CA ARG A 291 6.31 -1.91 -3.70
C ARG A 291 7.73 -1.97 -3.13
N HIS A 292 8.30 -0.85 -2.68
CA HIS A 292 9.63 -0.84 -2.06
C HIS A 292 9.70 -1.64 -0.75
N ARG A 293 8.59 -1.73 -0.01
CA ARG A 293 8.49 -2.49 1.26
C ARG A 293 8.02 -3.94 1.08
N HIS A 294 7.65 -4.33 -0.13
CA HIS A 294 7.27 -5.69 -0.49
C HIS A 294 8.43 -6.49 -1.11
N SER A 295 9.63 -5.92 -1.18
CA SER A 295 10.83 -6.60 -1.67
C SER A 295 11.59 -7.31 -0.55
N TYR A 296 12.07 -8.53 -0.84
CA TYR A 296 12.97 -9.27 0.05
C TYR A 296 14.43 -8.99 -0.32
N VAL A 297 15.21 -8.62 0.67
CA VAL A 297 16.66 -8.56 0.57
C VAL A 297 17.21 -9.33 1.76
N GLU A 298 17.91 -10.43 1.48
CA GLU A 298 18.76 -11.08 2.47
C GLU A 298 20.20 -10.68 2.15
N SER A 299 20.92 -10.23 3.18
CA SER A 299 22.29 -9.80 3.06
C SER A 299 23.14 -10.49 4.12
N ALA A 300 24.35 -10.89 3.72
CA ALA A 300 25.40 -11.35 4.59
C ALA A 300 26.54 -10.34 4.53
N GLY A 301 27.09 -9.98 5.69
CA GLY A 301 28.22 -9.05 5.82
C GLY A 301 29.41 -9.72 6.50
N VAL A 302 30.60 -9.13 6.29
CA VAL A 302 31.83 -9.52 6.99
C VAL A 302 32.29 -8.32 7.81
N GLU A 303 32.51 -8.55 9.10
CA GLU A 303 33.13 -7.58 9.99
C GLU A 303 34.63 -7.88 10.08
N PHE A 304 35.44 -7.02 9.46
CA PHE A 304 36.88 -7.14 9.42
C PHE A 304 37.51 -6.81 10.79
N GLY A 305 38.56 -7.54 11.16
CA GLY A 305 39.30 -7.32 12.41
C GLY A 305 38.78 -8.11 13.61
N THR A 306 37.86 -9.05 13.39
CA THR A 306 37.35 -9.97 14.41
C THR A 306 38.02 -11.34 14.27
N ALA A 307 38.08 -12.12 15.36
CA ALA A 307 38.61 -13.49 15.31
C ALA A 307 37.77 -14.44 14.43
N ASP A 308 36.58 -14.00 14.03
CA ASP A 308 35.59 -14.77 13.27
C ASP A 308 35.56 -14.41 11.78
N THR A 309 36.39 -13.47 11.32
CA THR A 309 36.39 -12.96 9.94
C THR A 309 36.46 -14.09 8.89
N GLU A 310 37.29 -15.11 9.09
CA GLU A 310 37.41 -16.23 8.13
C GLU A 310 36.12 -17.08 8.05
N HIS A 311 35.44 -17.28 9.18
CA HIS A 311 34.15 -17.97 9.21
C HIS A 311 33.05 -17.13 8.53
N GLN A 312 33.04 -15.82 8.76
CA GLN A 312 32.11 -14.89 8.12
C GLN A 312 32.31 -14.82 6.61
N ILE A 313 33.57 -14.82 6.13
CA ILE A 313 33.88 -14.89 4.70
C ILE A 313 33.32 -16.19 4.10
N LYS A 314 33.55 -17.33 4.75
CA LYS A 314 33.01 -18.62 4.30
C LYS A 314 31.48 -18.63 4.29
N GLY A 315 30.85 -18.04 5.30
CA GLY A 315 29.40 -17.85 5.38
C GLY A 315 28.87 -16.99 4.23
N MET A 316 29.52 -15.86 3.93
CA MET A 316 29.16 -14.99 2.81
C MET A 316 29.30 -15.70 1.46
N VAL A 317 30.39 -16.45 1.25
CA VAL A 317 30.59 -17.23 0.01
C VAL A 317 29.50 -18.29 -0.14
N ASN A 318 29.19 -19.05 0.92
CA ASN A 318 28.09 -20.01 0.90
C ASN A 318 26.74 -19.33 0.61
N PHE A 319 26.51 -18.14 1.19
CA PHE A 319 25.31 -17.35 0.96
C PHE A 319 25.20 -16.89 -0.50
N MET A 320 26.30 -16.45 -1.14
CA MET A 320 26.31 -16.07 -2.56
C MET A 320 25.88 -17.20 -3.51
N PHE A 321 26.20 -18.45 -3.15
CA PHE A 321 25.79 -19.63 -3.91
C PHE A 321 24.47 -20.25 -3.41
N SER A 322 23.93 -19.74 -2.32
CA SER A 322 22.63 -20.17 -1.81
C SER A 322 21.49 -19.58 -2.64
N LYS A 323 20.35 -20.27 -2.65
CA LYS A 323 19.09 -19.75 -3.23
C LYS A 323 18.09 -19.53 -2.10
N PRO A 324 18.29 -18.49 -1.27
CA PRO A 324 17.51 -18.30 -0.04
C PRO A 324 16.01 -18.14 -0.30
N PHE A 325 15.68 -17.61 -1.49
CA PHE A 325 14.30 -17.37 -1.91
C PHE A 325 13.79 -18.40 -2.95
N SER A 326 14.42 -19.57 -3.08
CA SER A 326 14.02 -20.58 -4.07
C SER A 326 12.54 -20.96 -4.01
N GLU A 327 11.97 -21.16 -2.81
CA GLU A 327 10.54 -21.44 -2.65
C GLU A 327 9.65 -20.22 -2.95
N HIS A 328 10.13 -19.00 -2.74
CA HIS A 328 9.41 -17.77 -3.10
C HIS A 328 9.35 -17.65 -4.64
N GLN A 329 10.49 -17.86 -5.30
CA GLN A 329 10.60 -17.85 -6.75
C GLN A 329 9.71 -18.91 -7.40
N LYS A 330 9.69 -20.16 -6.90
CA LYS A 330 8.79 -21.21 -7.40
C LYS A 330 7.32 -20.81 -7.35
N ARG A 331 6.90 -20.11 -6.30
CA ARG A 331 5.52 -19.63 -6.16
C ARG A 331 5.21 -18.48 -7.11
N GLY A 332 6.16 -17.57 -7.33
CA GLY A 332 6.07 -16.52 -8.35
C GLY A 332 5.95 -17.12 -9.77
N ASP A 333 6.82 -18.09 -10.09
CA ASP A 333 6.84 -18.77 -11.38
C ASP A 333 5.52 -19.53 -11.65
N TRP A 334 4.85 -20.02 -10.62
CA TRP A 334 3.55 -20.70 -10.74
C TRP A 334 2.41 -19.78 -11.16
N ILE A 335 2.34 -18.57 -10.59
CA ILE A 335 1.24 -17.64 -10.86
C ILE A 335 1.46 -16.84 -12.15
N GLN A 336 2.71 -16.68 -12.58
CA GLN A 336 3.06 -15.80 -13.69
C GLN A 336 2.36 -16.15 -15.03
N PRO A 337 2.30 -17.43 -15.48
CA PRO A 337 1.58 -17.79 -16.70
C PRO A 337 0.07 -17.54 -16.60
N LYS A 338 -0.50 -17.71 -15.39
CA LYS A 338 -1.93 -17.47 -15.13
C LYS A 338 -2.26 -15.98 -15.19
N TYR A 339 -1.38 -15.15 -14.62
CA TYR A 339 -1.47 -13.69 -14.74
C TYR A 339 -1.43 -13.24 -16.21
N GLN A 340 -0.50 -13.79 -17.01
CA GLN A 340 -0.39 -13.48 -18.43
C GLN A 340 -1.65 -13.88 -19.22
N ASP A 341 -2.20 -15.08 -18.95
CA ASP A 341 -3.44 -15.54 -19.59
C ASP A 341 -4.65 -14.65 -19.23
N PHE A 342 -4.78 -14.26 -17.95
CA PHE A 342 -5.80 -13.32 -17.51
C PHE A 342 -5.67 -11.96 -18.21
N MET A 343 -4.48 -11.37 -18.23
CA MET A 343 -4.27 -10.07 -18.88
C MET A 343 -4.50 -10.16 -20.40
N SER A 344 -4.19 -11.29 -21.04
CA SER A 344 -4.55 -11.54 -22.44
C SER A 344 -6.07 -11.50 -22.65
N ALA A 345 -6.85 -12.10 -21.73
CA ALA A 345 -8.30 -12.03 -21.76
C ALA A 345 -8.84 -10.60 -21.60
N ILE A 346 -8.27 -9.82 -20.67
CA ILE A 346 -8.62 -8.40 -20.49
C ILE A 346 -8.33 -7.59 -21.76
N VAL A 347 -7.17 -7.79 -22.40
CA VAL A 347 -6.85 -7.12 -23.68
C VAL A 347 -7.89 -7.46 -24.76
N THR A 348 -8.29 -8.73 -24.88
CA THR A 348 -9.34 -9.14 -25.82
C THR A 348 -10.67 -8.46 -25.52
N ALA A 349 -11.06 -8.35 -24.24
CA ALA A 349 -12.29 -7.68 -23.83
C ALA A 349 -12.26 -6.18 -24.15
N CYS A 350 -11.16 -5.49 -23.82
CA CYS A 350 -10.97 -4.08 -24.15
C CYS A 350 -11.08 -3.82 -25.66
N LYS A 351 -10.43 -4.66 -26.49
CA LYS A 351 -10.51 -4.55 -27.95
C LYS A 351 -11.95 -4.70 -28.46
N LYS A 352 -12.70 -5.68 -27.93
CA LYS A 352 -14.12 -5.88 -28.28
C LYS A 352 -14.98 -4.67 -27.91
N ALA A 353 -14.73 -4.07 -26.75
CA ALA A 353 -15.43 -2.87 -26.32
C ALA A 353 -15.16 -1.68 -27.26
N SER A 354 -13.89 -1.40 -27.58
CA SER A 354 -13.50 -0.31 -28.49
C SER A 354 -14.10 -0.46 -29.90
N THR A 355 -14.08 -1.66 -30.48
CA THR A 355 -14.68 -1.90 -31.82
C THR A 355 -16.18 -1.64 -31.88
N ASN A 356 -16.88 -1.87 -30.76
CA ASN A 356 -18.33 -1.61 -30.68
C ASN A 356 -18.64 -0.12 -30.47
N SER A 357 -17.69 0.66 -29.96
CA SER A 357 -17.83 2.12 -29.82
C SER A 357 -17.68 2.87 -31.16
N SER A 358 -17.07 2.25 -32.19
CA SER A 358 -16.91 2.87 -33.53
C SER A 358 -18.12 2.71 -34.46
N HIS A 359 -19.18 2.02 -34.02
CA HIS A 359 -20.39 1.72 -34.81
C HIS A 359 -21.67 2.37 -34.24
N ILE A 360 -21.52 3.29 -33.29
CA ILE A 360 -22.55 4.20 -32.77
C ILE A 360 -22.09 5.61 -33.11
#